data_AF-A0A8H7MKN1-F1
#
_entry.id   AF-A0A8H7MKN1-F1
#
_cell.length_a   1.000
_cell.length_b   1.000
_cell.length_c   1.000
_cell.angle_alpha   90.00
_cell.angle_beta   90.00
_cell.angle_gamma   90.00
#
_symmetry.space_group_name_H-M   'P 1'
#
loop_
_entity.id
_entity.type
_entity.pdbx_description
1 polymer ?
#
loop_
_entity_poly.entity_id
_entity_poly.type
_entity_poly.pdbx_seq_one_letter_code
_entity_poly.pdbx_strand_id
1 'polypeptide(L)'
;MADGFEFFGAGAGLDGSGGFLPGEECGAFAKSLVEFTPDGDGYGGFADLQGSGEEGGLGFFEQAFDPVFEQRGGVGKLLATASPFERRETKTPEDFSEDGDVSLAGSLDDVGFVTLRNRLVASQSPVSTDNYTPLPEILAAEPEAAPGLASIYAPMTTPHFRTSADAKAHRRRARLAPKSQATDIARVKNFGRDYWVCRIYNAIIDTRYITDGPQSIHRTRFTQKLDGEPTFNALDLEATAHHIFDEAIAVHERGWNRPTAYHKKVVRGKLVDRSEASVEMRLSRICLCLQQKKSSVDDAIRGGVTLALLCDNPEARSFTKASNDMGNKKRGERLRATSTKERARKGLQAQQPENEVEDQEAQEDQEAQEDQEVQEQLEVREEE
;
A
#
# COMPACT_ATOMS: atom_id res chain seq x y z
N MET A 1 56.07 -24.29 26.85
CA MET A 1 55.48 -23.71 28.06
C MET A 1 54.18 -23.07 27.62
N ALA A 2 53.08 -23.71 27.99
CA ALA A 2 51.73 -23.34 27.60
C ALA A 2 51.13 -22.51 28.73
N ASP A 3 50.57 -21.35 28.40
CA ASP A 3 49.67 -20.63 29.30
C ASP A 3 48.33 -20.45 28.61
N GLY A 4 47.31 -20.97 29.28
CA GLY A 4 45.94 -21.08 28.84
C GLY A 4 45.21 -19.74 28.87
N PHE A 5 44.24 -19.63 27.97
CA PHE A 5 43.31 -18.51 27.93
C PHE A 5 41.97 -19.00 28.48
N GLU A 6 41.59 -18.47 29.64
CA GLU A 6 40.33 -18.77 30.33
C GLU A 6 39.16 -18.06 29.65
N PHE A 7 38.07 -18.81 29.45
CA PHE A 7 36.82 -18.36 28.88
C PHE A 7 35.83 -18.05 30.03
N PHE A 8 35.57 -16.78 30.32
CA PHE A 8 34.51 -16.38 31.24
C PHE A 8 33.16 -16.35 30.50
N GLY A 9 32.33 -17.34 30.79
CA GLY A 9 30.92 -17.36 30.41
C GLY A 9 30.09 -16.47 31.33
N ALA A 10 29.38 -15.50 30.74
CA ALA A 10 28.38 -14.72 31.46
C ALA A 10 27.08 -15.54 31.59
N GLY A 11 26.78 -15.95 32.82
CA GLY A 11 25.50 -16.58 33.17
C GLY A 11 24.39 -15.54 33.27
N ALA A 12 23.29 -15.77 32.57
CA ALA A 12 22.03 -15.05 32.76
C ALA A 12 21.22 -15.77 33.84
N GLY A 13 21.10 -15.14 35.02
CA GLY A 13 20.14 -15.52 36.04
C GLY A 13 18.78 -14.87 35.73
N LEU A 14 17.76 -15.68 35.53
CA LEU A 14 16.36 -15.25 35.36
C LEU A 14 15.56 -15.71 36.57
N ASP A 15 15.55 -14.89 37.62
CA ASP A 15 14.68 -15.06 38.78
C ASP A 15 13.83 -13.79 38.91
N GLY A 16 12.53 -13.89 38.63
CA GLY A 16 11.64 -12.72 38.64
C GLY A 16 10.19 -13.05 38.33
N SER A 17 9.62 -13.99 39.07
CA SER A 17 8.17 -14.25 39.12
C SER A 17 7.41 -13.03 39.65
N GLY A 18 6.62 -12.38 38.79
CA GLY A 18 5.64 -11.35 39.16
C GLY A 18 4.23 -11.81 38.79
N GLY A 19 3.37 -11.98 39.79
CA GLY A 19 2.01 -12.49 39.64
C GLY A 19 1.06 -11.53 38.94
N PHE A 20 0.16 -12.10 38.12
CA PHE A 20 -0.99 -11.42 37.55
C PHE A 20 -2.17 -11.45 38.54
N LEU A 21 -2.74 -10.28 38.83
CA LEU A 21 -4.08 -10.16 39.41
C LEU A 21 -5.08 -9.80 38.31
N PRO A 22 -6.32 -10.35 38.33
CA PRO A 22 -7.36 -10.03 37.36
C PRO A 22 -8.36 -9.00 37.91
N GLY A 23 -8.85 -8.12 37.02
CA GLY A 23 -9.89 -7.11 37.27
C GLY A 23 -9.39 -5.74 36.82
N GLU A 24 -10.10 -4.88 36.07
CA GLU A 24 -11.51 -4.80 35.68
C GLU A 24 -11.58 -4.06 34.33
N GLU A 25 -12.58 -4.42 33.52
CA GLU A 25 -13.31 -3.58 32.56
C GLU A 25 -12.57 -2.50 31.73
N CYS A 26 -12.24 -2.84 30.48
CA CYS A 26 -12.24 -1.86 29.37
C CYS A 26 -12.73 -2.55 28.08
N GLY A 27 -14.04 -2.76 28.01
CA GLY A 27 -14.73 -3.03 26.76
C GLY A 27 -14.78 -1.77 25.89
N ALA A 28 -14.38 -1.93 24.62
CA ALA A 28 -14.79 -1.14 23.42
C ALA A 28 -13.66 -0.75 22.45
N PHE A 29 -12.41 -1.19 22.63
CA PHE A 29 -11.34 -0.91 21.65
C PHE A 29 -10.72 -2.15 20.98
N ALA A 30 -11.03 -3.36 21.47
CA ALA A 30 -10.40 -4.61 21.01
C ALA A 30 -11.06 -5.26 19.78
N LYS A 31 -11.96 -4.58 19.06
CA LYS A 31 -12.66 -5.13 17.87
C LYS A 31 -12.25 -4.55 16.52
N SER A 32 -11.25 -3.66 16.45
CA SER A 32 -10.75 -3.15 15.15
C SER A 32 -9.32 -3.58 14.80
N LEU A 33 -8.73 -4.49 15.59
CA LEU A 33 -7.33 -4.90 15.44
C LEU A 33 -7.17 -6.39 15.11
N VAL A 34 -8.04 -6.96 14.28
CA VAL A 34 -7.84 -8.29 13.67
C VAL A 34 -8.45 -8.28 12.27
N GLU A 35 -7.64 -7.95 11.27
CA GLU A 35 -7.59 -8.55 9.93
C GLU A 35 -6.56 -7.76 9.11
N PHE A 36 -5.29 -8.06 9.35
CA PHE A 36 -4.22 -7.70 8.44
C PHE A 36 -3.77 -9.01 7.81
N THR A 37 -4.33 -9.32 6.64
CA THR A 37 -3.87 -10.44 5.83
C THR A 37 -2.45 -10.16 5.31
N PRO A 38 -1.61 -11.19 5.11
CA PRO A 38 -0.20 -11.02 4.74
C PRO A 38 -0.01 -10.69 3.26
N ASP A 39 -1.08 -10.73 2.46
CA ASP A 39 -1.01 -10.56 1.02
C ASP A 39 -1.37 -9.14 0.64
N GLY A 40 -0.33 -8.37 0.36
CA GLY A 40 -0.45 -7.02 -0.14
C GLY A 40 -1.07 -7.03 -1.53
N ASP A 41 -2.25 -6.42 -1.66
CA ASP A 41 -2.70 -5.77 -2.88
C ASP A 41 -3.74 -4.69 -2.53
N GLY A 42 -3.40 -3.44 -2.83
CA GLY A 42 -4.22 -2.28 -2.54
C GLY A 42 -4.01 -1.15 -3.55
N TYR A 43 -3.80 -1.51 -4.81
CA TYR A 43 -3.94 -0.62 -5.96
C TYR A 43 -4.99 -1.22 -6.91
N GLY A 44 -6.24 -1.24 -6.44
CA GLY A 44 -7.42 -1.45 -7.30
C GLY A 44 -7.82 -0.12 -7.92
N GLY A 45 -7.60 -0.01 -9.23
CA GLY A 45 -7.97 1.14 -10.03
C GLY A 45 -9.49 1.29 -10.18
N PHE A 46 -9.89 2.55 -10.38
CA PHE A 46 -11.17 2.91 -10.97
C PHE A 46 -11.31 2.26 -12.35
N ALA A 47 -12.34 1.42 -12.50
CA ALA A 47 -13.01 1.17 -13.76
C ALA A 47 -14.53 1.22 -13.49
N ASP A 48 -15.27 1.65 -14.50
CA ASP A 48 -16.73 1.72 -14.59
C ASP A 48 -17.41 2.96 -14.00
N LEU A 49 -17.44 4.01 -14.82
CA LEU A 49 -18.65 4.79 -15.05
C LEU A 49 -18.66 5.30 -16.49
N GLN A 50 -19.30 4.53 -17.37
CA GLN A 50 -19.73 4.96 -18.70
C GLN A 50 -21.18 5.47 -18.64
N GLY A 51 -21.44 6.55 -19.38
CA GLY A 51 -22.72 7.25 -19.52
C GLY A 51 -22.66 8.59 -18.79
N SER A 52 -22.82 9.76 -19.40
CA SER A 52 -23.35 10.14 -20.71
C SER A 52 -23.09 11.64 -20.89
N GLY A 53 -22.87 12.10 -22.13
CA GLY A 53 -23.27 13.46 -22.53
C GLY A 53 -22.22 14.58 -22.45
N GLU A 54 -21.89 15.06 -23.65
CA GLU A 54 -21.71 16.47 -24.01
C GLU A 54 -20.37 17.18 -23.71
N GLU A 55 -19.70 17.46 -24.83
CA GLU A 55 -18.90 18.63 -25.21
C GLU A 55 -18.31 19.56 -24.14
N GLY A 56 -16.98 19.72 -24.22
CA GLY A 56 -16.30 20.97 -23.86
C GLY A 56 -15.41 20.88 -22.63
N GLY A 57 -14.08 20.99 -22.81
CA GLY A 57 -13.20 21.20 -21.66
C GLY A 57 -11.72 20.88 -21.83
N LEU A 58 -11.11 21.16 -22.98
CA LEU A 58 -9.66 21.32 -23.04
C LEU A 58 -9.30 22.69 -22.45
N GLY A 59 -8.90 22.72 -21.19
CA GLY A 59 -8.28 23.90 -20.60
C GLY A 59 -8.48 24.00 -19.10
N PHE A 60 -7.58 23.42 -18.30
CA PHE A 60 -7.46 23.79 -16.88
C PHE A 60 -6.11 23.37 -16.27
N PHE A 61 -5.00 23.81 -16.88
CA PHE A 61 -3.68 23.73 -16.23
C PHE A 61 -2.74 24.86 -16.67
N GLU A 62 -3.25 26.10 -16.71
CA GLU A 62 -2.39 27.26 -16.93
C GLU A 62 -3.06 28.53 -16.37
N GLN A 63 -3.05 28.69 -15.05
CA GLN A 63 -3.33 29.98 -14.41
C GLN A 63 -2.82 29.98 -12.96
N ALA A 64 -1.51 30.13 -12.83
CA ALA A 64 -0.89 30.87 -11.74
C ALA A 64 0.54 31.18 -12.18
N PHE A 65 0.91 32.45 -12.11
CA PHE A 65 2.21 33.06 -12.44
C PHE A 65 2.35 33.62 -13.85
N ASP A 66 1.85 34.85 -14.03
CA ASP A 66 2.49 35.85 -14.89
C ASP A 66 3.90 36.15 -14.37
N PRO A 67 4.89 36.23 -15.28
CA PRO A 67 5.58 37.49 -15.40
C PRO A 67 5.58 37.97 -16.85
N VAL A 68 5.23 39.23 -17.01
CA VAL A 68 5.40 40.04 -18.23
C VAL A 68 6.83 39.89 -18.76
N PHE A 69 6.99 39.26 -19.92
CA PHE A 69 8.13 39.52 -20.81
C PHE A 69 7.78 39.12 -22.26
N GLU A 70 7.78 40.11 -23.14
CA GLU A 70 7.59 39.97 -24.58
C GLU A 70 8.77 39.23 -25.24
N GLN A 71 8.50 38.27 -26.14
CA GLN A 71 8.93 38.34 -27.55
C GLN A 71 8.52 37.10 -28.38
N ARG A 72 7.61 37.39 -29.33
CA ARG A 72 7.49 36.93 -30.73
C ARG A 72 8.06 35.58 -31.21
N GLY A 73 7.14 34.83 -31.85
CA GLY A 73 7.34 34.08 -33.12
C GLY A 73 7.65 32.58 -32.93
N GLY A 74 7.04 31.61 -33.60
CA GLY A 74 6.05 31.56 -34.67
C GLY A 74 6.03 30.13 -35.26
N VAL A 75 4.85 29.71 -35.73
CA VAL A 75 4.55 28.76 -36.83
C VAL A 75 4.85 27.24 -36.72
N GLY A 76 3.81 26.44 -37.05
CA GLY A 76 3.85 25.10 -37.69
C GLY A 76 3.42 23.93 -36.77
N LYS A 77 2.16 23.47 -36.69
CA LYS A 77 1.30 22.74 -37.66
C LYS A 77 1.94 21.51 -38.31
N LEU A 78 1.33 20.32 -38.09
CA LEU A 78 1.01 19.20 -39.03
C LEU A 78 0.71 17.92 -38.18
N LEU A 79 -0.55 17.43 -38.10
CA LEU A 79 -1.21 16.41 -38.94
C LEU A 79 -0.47 15.05 -38.90
N ALA A 80 -0.97 14.04 -38.17
CA ALA A 80 -2.04 13.08 -38.52
C ALA A 80 -1.48 11.75 -39.06
N THR A 81 -1.98 10.62 -38.53
CA THR A 81 -2.72 9.57 -39.29
C THR A 81 -2.80 8.27 -38.48
N ALA A 82 -4.01 7.74 -38.44
CA ALA A 82 -4.38 6.44 -37.88
C ALA A 82 -4.33 5.36 -38.98
N SER A 83 -4.21 4.09 -38.58
CA SER A 83 -4.78 2.96 -39.32
C SER A 83 -4.93 1.73 -38.39
N PRO A 84 -6.11 1.07 -38.36
CA PRO A 84 -6.34 -0.13 -37.56
C PRO A 84 -6.19 -1.41 -38.40
N PHE A 85 -5.71 -2.49 -37.77
CA PHE A 85 -5.66 -3.83 -38.37
C PHE A 85 -6.75 -4.72 -37.76
N GLU A 86 -7.62 -5.21 -38.62
CA GLU A 86 -8.61 -6.26 -38.37
C GLU A 86 -7.96 -7.65 -38.25
N ARG A 87 -8.50 -8.51 -37.36
CA ARG A 87 -8.43 -9.98 -37.41
C ARG A 87 -9.58 -10.53 -36.55
N ARG A 88 -10.69 -11.00 -37.15
CA ARG A 88 -10.95 -12.29 -37.82
C ARG A 88 -11.12 -13.45 -36.84
N GLU A 89 -12.39 -13.84 -36.69
CA GLU A 89 -12.95 -14.96 -35.94
C GLU A 89 -12.66 -16.33 -36.59
N THR A 90 -12.51 -17.38 -35.76
CA THR A 90 -12.75 -18.80 -36.07
C THR A 90 -13.07 -19.51 -34.74
N LYS A 91 -14.33 -19.89 -34.50
CA LYS A 91 -14.99 -21.20 -34.75
C LYS A 91 -14.42 -22.41 -33.97
N THR A 92 -15.35 -23.02 -33.23
CA THR A 92 -15.41 -24.29 -32.45
C THR A 92 -15.13 -25.55 -33.29
N PRO A 93 -14.85 -26.71 -32.66
CA PRO A 93 -15.88 -27.73 -32.32
C PRO A 93 -15.76 -28.30 -30.88
N GLU A 94 -16.85 -28.64 -30.18
CA GLU A 94 -17.59 -29.95 -30.16
C GLU A 94 -16.73 -31.12 -29.63
N ASP A 95 -16.98 -31.55 -28.39
CA ASP A 95 -17.89 -32.63 -27.93
C ASP A 95 -17.19 -33.99 -27.92
N PHE A 96 -16.97 -34.54 -26.71
CA PHE A 96 -16.88 -35.98 -26.47
C PHE A 96 -17.42 -36.30 -25.07
N SER A 97 -18.53 -37.00 -25.08
CA SER A 97 -19.17 -37.73 -23.98
C SER A 97 -18.30 -38.89 -23.49
N GLU A 98 -18.44 -39.26 -22.21
CA GLU A 98 -18.58 -40.67 -21.82
C GLU A 98 -19.11 -40.79 -20.38
N ASP A 99 -20.34 -41.29 -20.30
CA ASP A 99 -21.03 -41.76 -19.11
C ASP A 99 -20.38 -43.05 -18.59
N GLY A 100 -20.29 -43.16 -17.27
CA GLY A 100 -19.80 -44.35 -16.59
C GLY A 100 -20.48 -44.52 -15.23
N ASP A 101 -21.74 -44.96 -15.25
CA ASP A 101 -22.38 -45.65 -14.13
C ASP A 101 -21.55 -46.87 -13.71
N VAL A 102 -21.52 -47.19 -12.40
CA VAL A 102 -21.76 -48.55 -11.84
C VAL A 102 -21.39 -48.62 -10.34
N SER A 103 -22.45 -48.84 -9.57
CA SER A 103 -22.61 -49.72 -8.40
C SER A 103 -21.91 -49.44 -7.06
N LEU A 104 -22.78 -48.94 -6.16
CA LEU A 104 -22.83 -49.20 -4.73
C LEU A 104 -23.16 -50.67 -4.42
N ALA A 105 -22.24 -51.38 -3.77
CA ALA A 105 -22.47 -52.47 -2.83
C ALA A 105 -21.14 -52.65 -2.05
N GLY A 106 -21.04 -52.40 -0.75
CA GLY A 106 -21.76 -53.07 0.31
C GLY A 106 -20.85 -54.15 0.89
N SER A 107 -20.07 -53.83 1.92
CA SER A 107 -19.52 -54.80 2.89
C SER A 107 -18.83 -54.03 4.03
N LEU A 108 -19.64 -53.70 5.04
CA LEU A 108 -19.17 -53.45 6.40
C LEU A 108 -19.06 -54.82 7.04
N ASP A 109 -17.83 -55.19 7.41
CA ASP A 109 -17.44 -56.11 8.48
C ASP A 109 -15.98 -56.50 8.19
N ASP A 110 -15.02 -56.02 8.98
CA ASP A 110 -14.21 -56.92 9.81
C ASP A 110 -13.13 -56.18 10.60
N VAL A 111 -12.86 -56.77 11.74
CA VAL A 111 -12.12 -56.31 12.90
C VAL A 111 -10.62 -56.47 12.67
N GLY A 112 -9.87 -55.42 13.01
CA GLY A 112 -8.51 -55.52 13.55
C GLY A 112 -7.43 -56.18 12.70
N PHE A 113 -6.56 -55.36 12.11
CA PHE A 113 -5.12 -55.66 12.18
C PHE A 113 -4.32 -54.36 12.03
N VAL A 114 -3.72 -53.93 13.14
CA VAL A 114 -2.64 -52.93 13.16
C VAL A 114 -1.45 -53.57 12.45
N THR A 115 -1.46 -53.48 11.12
CA THR A 115 -0.27 -53.78 10.33
C THR A 115 0.62 -52.56 10.49
N LEU A 116 1.46 -52.57 11.52
CA LEU A 116 2.67 -51.77 11.55
C LEU A 116 3.45 -52.16 10.30
N ARG A 117 3.17 -51.46 9.19
CA ARG A 117 4.01 -51.45 8.01
C ARG A 117 5.32 -50.86 8.49
N ASN A 118 6.19 -51.76 8.92
CA ASN A 118 7.63 -51.61 8.92
C ASN A 118 8.01 -51.42 7.46
N ARG A 119 7.74 -50.22 6.95
CA ARG A 119 8.20 -49.74 5.66
C ARG A 119 9.71 -49.72 5.85
N LEU A 120 10.37 -50.78 5.41
CA LEU A 120 11.79 -50.77 5.15
C LEU A 120 11.99 -49.56 4.23
N VAL A 121 12.36 -48.43 4.83
CA VAL A 121 12.69 -47.20 4.13
C VAL A 121 13.95 -47.56 3.37
N ALA A 122 13.76 -48.02 2.14
CA ALA A 122 14.83 -48.16 1.18
C ALA A 122 15.63 -46.86 1.26
N SER A 123 16.94 -46.98 1.47
CA SER A 123 17.84 -45.83 1.57
C SER A 123 17.62 -44.98 0.34
N GLN A 124 16.85 -43.90 0.49
CA GLN A 124 16.54 -43.01 -0.61
C GLN A 124 17.90 -42.46 -1.04
N SER A 125 18.26 -42.69 -2.30
CA SER A 125 19.41 -42.04 -2.91
C SER A 125 19.34 -40.55 -2.58
N PRO A 126 20.45 -39.90 -2.19
CA PRO A 126 20.44 -38.49 -1.82
C PRO A 126 19.76 -37.68 -2.94
N VAL A 127 18.78 -36.87 -2.55
CA VAL A 127 18.05 -36.01 -3.48
C VAL A 127 19.04 -35.04 -4.12
N SER A 128 19.11 -35.04 -5.44
CA SER A 128 19.90 -34.16 -6.30
C SER A 128 18.96 -33.24 -7.09
N THR A 129 19.52 -32.21 -7.72
CA THR A 129 18.75 -31.31 -8.60
C THR A 129 18.10 -32.04 -9.77
N ASP A 130 18.72 -33.12 -10.22
CA ASP A 130 18.29 -33.86 -11.42
C ASP A 130 17.21 -34.90 -11.11
N ASN A 131 17.03 -35.26 -9.83
CA ASN A 131 16.03 -36.23 -9.38
C ASN A 131 14.95 -35.62 -8.47
N TYR A 132 14.93 -34.30 -8.32
CA TYR A 132 13.92 -33.62 -7.51
C TYR A 132 12.55 -33.71 -8.17
N THR A 133 11.63 -34.43 -7.55
CA THR A 133 10.20 -34.42 -7.85
C THR A 133 9.44 -33.99 -6.59
N PRO A 134 8.59 -32.96 -6.65
CA PRO A 134 7.76 -32.59 -5.50
C PRO A 134 6.85 -33.74 -5.07
N LEU A 135 6.48 -33.78 -3.79
CA LEU A 135 5.61 -34.82 -3.26
C LEU A 135 4.22 -34.75 -3.93
N PRO A 136 3.62 -35.88 -4.35
CA PRO A 136 2.32 -35.88 -5.04
C PRO A 136 1.19 -35.22 -4.24
N GLU A 137 1.22 -35.35 -2.91
CA GLU A 137 0.23 -34.75 -2.00
C GLU A 137 0.22 -33.22 -2.09
N ILE A 138 1.37 -32.59 -2.33
CA ILE A 138 1.50 -31.13 -2.47
C ILE A 138 0.93 -30.67 -3.82
N LEU A 139 1.16 -31.43 -4.89
CA LEU A 139 0.62 -31.13 -6.22
C LEU A 139 -0.90 -31.28 -6.25
N ALA A 140 -1.46 -32.28 -5.56
CA ALA A 140 -2.91 -32.48 -5.47
C ALA A 140 -3.62 -31.40 -4.64
N ALA A 141 -2.89 -30.70 -3.76
CA ALA A 141 -3.39 -29.60 -2.94
C ALA A 141 -3.14 -28.22 -3.56
N GLU A 142 -2.67 -28.14 -4.81
CA GLU A 142 -2.42 -26.86 -5.46
C GLU A 142 -3.74 -26.09 -5.64
N PRO A 143 -3.87 -24.87 -5.09
CA PRO A 143 -5.12 -24.14 -5.15
C PRO A 143 -5.44 -23.79 -6.61
N GLU A 144 -6.65 -24.15 -7.06
CA GLU A 144 -7.12 -23.83 -8.41
C GLU A 144 -7.31 -22.32 -8.55
N ALA A 145 -6.35 -21.65 -9.19
CA ALA A 145 -6.48 -20.25 -9.52
C ALA A 145 -7.43 -20.08 -10.72
N ALA A 146 -8.42 -19.19 -10.59
CA ALA A 146 -9.33 -18.88 -11.68
C ALA A 146 -8.54 -18.50 -12.96
N PRO A 147 -9.01 -18.89 -14.16
CA PRO A 147 -8.33 -18.59 -15.41
C PRO A 147 -8.24 -17.07 -15.60
N GLY A 148 -7.10 -16.51 -15.23
CA GLY A 148 -6.83 -15.09 -15.31
C GLY A 148 -6.53 -14.65 -16.74
N LEU A 149 -6.58 -13.34 -16.96
CA LEU A 149 -6.11 -12.71 -18.20
C LEU A 149 -4.68 -13.17 -18.53
N ALA A 150 -4.40 -13.40 -19.81
CA ALA A 150 -3.09 -13.83 -20.27
C ALA A 150 -1.99 -12.88 -19.74
N SER A 151 -1.03 -13.43 -19.00
CA SER A 151 0.11 -12.69 -18.48
C SER A 151 0.88 -12.04 -19.63
N ILE A 152 1.29 -10.78 -19.45
CA ILE A 152 2.20 -10.09 -20.38
C ILE A 152 3.61 -10.70 -20.39
N TYR A 153 3.93 -11.54 -19.41
CA TYR A 153 5.20 -12.24 -19.30
C TYR A 153 5.04 -13.69 -19.75
N ALA A 154 5.91 -14.13 -20.65
CA ALA A 154 5.95 -15.52 -21.08
C ALA A 154 6.21 -16.45 -19.88
N PRO A 155 5.54 -17.62 -19.80
CA PRO A 155 5.82 -18.62 -18.78
C PRO A 155 7.30 -19.00 -18.78
N MET A 156 7.87 -19.14 -17.58
CA MET A 156 9.27 -19.56 -17.45
C MET A 156 9.38 -21.06 -17.73
N THR A 157 9.76 -21.42 -18.95
CA THR A 157 10.02 -22.81 -19.34
C THR A 157 11.42 -23.29 -18.97
N THR A 158 12.37 -22.35 -18.86
CA THR A 158 13.78 -22.64 -18.52
C THR A 158 14.27 -21.61 -17.49
N PRO A 159 14.99 -22.03 -16.43
CA PRO A 159 15.49 -21.09 -15.43
C PRO A 159 16.59 -20.18 -16.02
N HIS A 160 16.42 -18.87 -15.87
CA HIS A 160 17.40 -17.88 -16.34
C HIS A 160 18.68 -17.81 -15.47
N PHE A 161 18.58 -18.16 -14.18
CA PHE A 161 19.71 -18.16 -13.24
C PHE A 161 19.90 -19.58 -12.71
N ARG A 162 21.14 -20.06 -12.71
CA ARG A 162 21.49 -21.40 -12.19
C ARG A 162 21.76 -21.37 -10.69
N THR A 163 22.28 -20.25 -10.17
CA THR A 163 22.59 -20.10 -8.75
C THR A 163 21.95 -18.87 -8.12
N SER A 164 21.77 -18.91 -6.79
CA SER A 164 21.31 -17.76 -6.01
C SER A 164 22.31 -16.60 -6.05
N ALA A 165 23.61 -16.90 -6.21
CA ALA A 165 24.67 -15.91 -6.39
C ALA A 165 24.49 -15.14 -7.71
N ASP A 166 24.19 -15.82 -8.82
CA ASP A 166 23.93 -15.18 -10.12
C ASP A 166 22.71 -14.26 -10.05
N ALA A 167 21.62 -14.74 -9.44
CA ALA A 167 20.42 -13.95 -9.25
C ALA A 167 20.67 -12.73 -8.34
N LYS A 168 21.48 -12.88 -7.29
CA LYS A 168 21.89 -11.78 -6.41
C LYS A 168 22.78 -10.78 -7.15
N ALA A 169 23.73 -11.25 -7.96
CA ALA A 169 24.57 -10.39 -8.80
C ALA A 169 23.71 -9.61 -9.80
N HIS A 170 22.76 -10.27 -10.47
CA HIS A 170 21.83 -9.63 -11.39
C HIS A 170 20.95 -8.57 -10.71
N ARG A 171 20.50 -8.81 -9.46
CA ARG A 171 19.74 -7.81 -8.68
C ARG A 171 20.61 -6.64 -8.22
N ARG A 172 21.91 -6.85 -7.99
CA ARG A 172 22.85 -5.83 -7.49
C ARG A 172 23.54 -5.03 -8.58
N ARG A 173 23.49 -5.48 -9.84
CA ARG A 173 24.13 -4.81 -10.98
C ARG A 173 23.63 -3.37 -11.12
N ALA A 174 24.55 -2.46 -11.41
CA ALA A 174 24.19 -1.10 -11.78
C ALA A 174 23.42 -1.14 -13.12
N ARG A 175 22.25 -0.51 -13.13
CA ARG A 175 21.37 -0.33 -14.30
C ARG A 175 21.49 1.09 -14.85
N LEU A 176 21.84 2.06 -14.01
CA LEU A 176 22.26 3.39 -14.43
C LEU A 176 23.62 3.70 -13.83
N ALA A 177 24.40 4.51 -14.57
CA ALA A 177 25.73 4.91 -14.16
C ALA A 177 25.71 5.70 -12.83
N PRO A 178 26.78 5.60 -12.02
CA PRO A 178 26.94 6.43 -10.83
C PRO A 178 27.01 7.92 -11.16
N LYS A 179 26.57 8.76 -10.22
CA LYS A 179 26.70 10.23 -10.31
C LYS A 179 28.12 10.69 -9.99
N SER A 180 29.07 10.38 -10.88
CA SER A 180 30.51 10.53 -10.65
C SER A 180 31.03 11.98 -10.65
N GLN A 181 30.16 12.99 -10.71
CA GLN A 181 30.56 14.40 -10.73
C GLN A 181 30.97 14.94 -9.36
N ALA A 182 30.71 14.18 -8.28
CA ALA A 182 30.98 14.62 -6.93
C ALA A 182 32.46 14.46 -6.54
N THR A 183 33.16 15.59 -6.35
CA THR A 183 34.57 15.64 -5.95
C THR A 183 34.78 15.42 -4.45
N ASP A 184 33.74 15.60 -3.65
CA ASP A 184 33.75 15.52 -2.18
C ASP A 184 33.56 14.08 -1.63
N ILE A 185 33.26 13.10 -2.49
CA ILE A 185 32.89 11.74 -2.07
C ILE A 185 33.92 11.06 -1.16
N ALA A 186 35.21 11.12 -1.52
CA ALA A 186 36.28 10.49 -0.75
C ALA A 186 36.43 11.12 0.65
N ARG A 187 36.31 12.45 0.73
CA ARG A 187 36.37 13.19 1.99
C ARG A 187 35.19 12.83 2.88
N VAL A 188 33.97 12.85 2.34
CA VAL A 188 32.75 12.56 3.10
C VAL A 188 32.74 11.11 3.59
N LYS A 189 33.15 10.16 2.74
CA LYS A 189 33.20 8.74 3.10
C LYS A 189 34.18 8.46 4.23
N ASN A 190 35.36 9.08 4.19
CA ASN A 190 36.43 8.79 5.15
C ASN A 190 36.29 9.56 6.48
N PHE A 191 35.74 10.78 6.45
CA PHE A 191 35.73 11.67 7.63
C PHE A 191 34.34 12.21 8.00
N GLY A 192 33.35 12.05 7.12
CA GLY A 192 32.05 12.71 7.27
C GLY A 192 30.99 11.88 7.98
N ARG A 193 31.21 10.57 8.22
CA ARG A 193 30.15 9.66 8.69
C ARG A 193 29.50 10.15 9.97
N ASP A 194 30.27 10.35 11.03
CA ASP A 194 29.73 10.68 12.36
C ASP A 194 28.97 12.01 12.35
N TYR A 195 29.54 13.02 11.67
CA TYR A 195 28.89 14.32 11.50
C TYR A 195 27.55 14.20 10.78
N TRP A 196 27.53 13.54 9.62
CA TRP A 196 26.34 13.46 8.79
C TRP A 196 25.27 12.55 9.40
N VAL A 197 25.64 11.43 10.01
CA VAL A 197 24.71 10.53 10.69
C VAL A 197 24.02 11.26 11.83
N CYS A 198 24.78 11.96 12.69
CA CYS A 198 24.20 12.78 13.76
C CYS A 198 23.24 13.84 13.19
N ARG A 199 23.62 14.50 12.10
CA ARG A 199 22.77 15.51 11.45
C ARG A 199 21.50 14.92 10.82
N ILE A 200 21.59 13.73 10.21
CA ILE A 200 20.45 13.00 9.65
C ILE A 200 19.51 12.54 10.77
N TYR A 201 20.04 11.98 11.85
CA TYR A 201 19.27 11.60 13.02
C TYR A 201 18.49 12.79 13.59
N ASN A 202 19.17 13.92 13.79
CA ASN A 202 18.52 15.15 14.25
C ASN A 202 17.45 15.63 13.27
N ALA A 203 17.66 15.51 11.96
CA ALA A 203 16.65 15.84 10.95
C ALA A 203 15.42 14.91 10.99
N ILE A 204 15.62 13.63 11.29
CA ILE A 204 14.56 12.63 11.45
C ILE A 204 13.64 12.99 12.62
N ILE A 205 14.21 13.35 13.77
CA ILE A 205 13.44 13.64 14.98
C ILE A 205 12.88 15.08 15.03
N ASP A 206 13.44 16.03 14.27
CA ASP A 206 13.00 17.42 14.31
C ASP A 206 11.57 17.58 13.79
N THR A 207 10.68 18.08 14.64
CA THR A 207 9.25 18.27 14.33
C THR A 207 8.87 19.72 14.03
N ARG A 208 9.82 20.67 14.07
CA ARG A 208 9.54 22.12 13.99
C ARG A 208 9.02 22.58 12.62
N TYR A 209 9.47 21.92 11.55
CA TYR A 209 9.23 22.36 10.18
C TYR A 209 8.38 21.38 9.36
N ILE A 210 7.57 20.54 10.03
CA ILE A 210 6.73 19.54 9.37
C ILE A 210 5.70 20.20 8.45
N THR A 211 5.69 19.73 7.21
CA THR A 211 4.75 20.14 6.15
C THR A 211 3.63 19.11 5.92
N ASP A 212 3.77 17.88 6.42
CA ASP A 212 2.70 16.89 6.36
C ASP A 212 1.45 17.40 7.11
N GLY A 213 0.27 16.99 6.62
CA GLY A 213 -1.01 17.37 7.23
C GLY A 213 -1.09 17.01 8.72
N PRO A 214 -1.85 17.77 9.53
CA PRO A 214 -1.96 17.54 10.98
C PRO A 214 -2.53 16.17 11.34
N GLN A 215 -3.32 15.58 10.43
CA GLN A 215 -3.91 14.24 10.59
C GLN A 215 -3.13 13.14 9.86
N SER A 216 -1.96 13.47 9.29
CA SER A 216 -1.11 12.47 8.66
C SER A 216 -0.60 11.49 9.72
N ILE A 217 -0.82 10.19 9.49
CA ILE A 217 -0.28 9.14 10.38
C ILE A 217 1.24 9.25 10.53
N HIS A 218 1.92 9.68 9.45
CA HIS A 218 3.36 9.88 9.46
C HIS A 218 3.78 11.00 10.41
N ARG A 219 2.99 12.07 10.54
CA ARG A 219 3.24 13.13 11.53
C ARG A 219 2.94 12.62 12.93
N THR A 220 1.78 11.99 13.11
CA THR A 220 1.30 11.49 14.40
C THR A 220 2.34 10.62 15.09
N ARG A 221 2.98 9.68 14.37
CA ARG A 221 4.01 8.78 14.93
C ARG A 221 5.22 9.50 15.54
N PHE A 222 5.53 10.72 15.10
CA PHE A 222 6.65 11.52 15.62
C PHE A 222 6.22 12.58 16.65
N THR A 223 4.94 12.94 16.69
CA THR A 223 4.43 14.00 17.59
C THR A 223 3.68 13.45 18.80
N GLN A 224 3.07 12.28 18.68
CA GLN A 224 2.30 11.65 19.75
C GLN A 224 3.11 10.49 20.34
N LYS A 225 3.00 10.34 21.66
CA LYS A 225 3.52 9.18 22.39
C LYS A 225 2.45 8.10 22.40
N LEU A 226 2.84 6.86 22.15
CA LEU A 226 1.99 5.69 22.29
C LEU A 226 2.29 5.08 23.65
N ASP A 227 1.28 4.95 24.51
CA ASP A 227 1.42 4.38 25.86
C ASP A 227 2.50 5.05 26.74
N GLY A 228 2.69 6.36 26.57
CA GLY A 228 3.70 7.14 27.30
C GLY A 228 5.11 7.11 26.70
N GLU A 229 5.34 6.30 25.67
CA GLU A 229 6.63 6.10 25.01
C GLU A 229 6.66 6.63 23.57
N PRO A 230 7.83 6.98 23.02
CA PRO A 230 7.95 7.34 21.61
C PRO A 230 7.65 6.13 20.70
N THR A 231 6.97 6.36 19.59
CA THR A 231 6.59 5.28 18.63
C THR A 231 7.80 4.52 18.07
N PHE A 232 8.95 5.18 17.95
CA PHE A 232 10.17 4.60 17.39
C PHE A 232 11.29 4.62 18.43
N ASN A 233 12.04 3.53 18.51
CA ASN A 233 13.25 3.45 19.31
C ASN A 233 14.35 4.34 18.73
N ALA A 234 15.06 5.09 19.59
CA ALA A 234 16.17 5.94 19.18
C ALA A 234 17.28 5.16 18.43
N LEU A 235 17.58 3.94 18.86
CA LEU A 235 18.61 3.10 18.21
C LEU A 235 18.21 2.72 16.77
N ASP A 236 16.92 2.46 16.54
CA ASP A 236 16.42 2.15 15.19
C ASP A 236 16.48 3.38 14.27
N LEU A 237 16.23 4.57 14.82
CA LEU A 237 16.34 5.83 14.09
C LEU A 237 17.82 6.16 13.76
N GLU A 238 18.75 5.86 14.65
CA GLU A 238 20.20 5.99 14.40
C GLU A 238 20.67 5.00 13.33
N ALA A 239 20.26 3.73 13.41
CA ALA A 239 20.53 2.73 12.39
C ALA A 239 19.97 3.17 11.02
N THR A 240 18.78 3.77 11.00
CA THR A 240 18.19 4.37 9.79
C THR A 240 19.04 5.52 9.26
N ALA A 241 19.59 6.38 10.13
CA ALA A 241 20.47 7.47 9.72
C ALA A 241 21.76 6.97 9.06
N HIS A 242 22.37 5.90 9.60
CA HIS A 242 23.49 5.21 8.95
C HIS A 242 23.11 4.66 7.56
N HIS A 243 21.95 4.01 7.46
CA HIS A 243 21.47 3.45 6.19
C HIS A 243 21.26 4.54 5.12
N ILE A 244 20.68 5.69 5.49
CA ILE A 244 20.52 6.85 4.60
C ILE A 244 21.88 7.35 4.12
N PHE A 245 22.87 7.47 5.02
CA PHE A 245 24.21 7.91 4.67
C PHE A 245 24.85 6.95 3.65
N ASP A 246 24.78 5.64 3.89
CA ASP A 246 25.38 4.63 3.02
C ASP A 246 24.71 4.59 1.63
N GLU A 247 23.39 4.71 1.57
CA GLU A 247 22.66 4.78 0.30
C GLU A 247 22.93 6.09 -0.44
N ALA A 248 23.09 7.22 0.25
CA ALA A 248 23.47 8.49 -0.38
C ALA A 248 24.87 8.42 -1.01
N ILE A 249 25.84 7.76 -0.38
CA ILE A 249 27.16 7.48 -0.97
C ILE A 249 27.04 6.52 -2.16
N ALA A 250 26.21 5.47 -2.03
CA ALA A 250 26.04 4.46 -3.07
C ALA A 250 25.52 5.05 -4.40
N VAL A 251 24.73 6.12 -4.38
CA VAL A 251 24.29 6.84 -5.59
C VAL A 251 25.48 7.35 -6.42
N HIS A 252 26.56 7.76 -5.78
CA HIS A 252 27.75 8.30 -6.45
C HIS A 252 28.81 7.24 -6.76
N GLU A 253 28.89 6.14 -6.01
CA GLU A 253 29.85 5.05 -6.28
C GLU A 253 29.28 3.96 -7.19
N ARG A 254 28.06 3.49 -6.89
CA ARG A 254 27.43 2.33 -7.53
C ARG A 254 26.40 2.74 -8.58
N GLY A 255 25.74 3.87 -8.39
CA GLY A 255 24.60 4.30 -9.21
C GLY A 255 23.34 3.50 -8.91
N TRP A 256 22.39 3.51 -9.85
CA TRP A 256 21.07 2.92 -9.66
C TRP A 256 21.08 1.43 -9.98
N ASN A 257 20.68 0.57 -9.03
CA ASN A 257 20.61 -0.88 -9.24
C ASN A 257 19.19 -1.47 -9.18
N ARG A 258 18.17 -0.66 -8.89
CA ARG A 258 16.77 -1.10 -8.83
C ARG A 258 16.13 -1.15 -10.22
N PRO A 259 15.03 -1.88 -10.44
CA PRO A 259 14.33 -1.88 -11.73
C PRO A 259 14.12 -0.45 -12.28
N THR A 260 14.35 -0.29 -13.58
CA THR A 260 14.30 1.02 -14.26
C THR A 260 12.90 1.64 -14.22
N ALA A 261 11.84 0.81 -14.11
CA ALA A 261 10.47 1.25 -13.96
C ALA A 261 10.25 2.21 -12.77
N TYR A 262 11.06 2.09 -11.71
CA TYR A 262 10.97 2.97 -10.55
C TYR A 262 11.78 4.26 -10.70
N HIS A 263 12.78 4.28 -11.58
CA HIS A 263 13.62 5.44 -11.76
C HIS A 263 12.96 6.47 -12.66
N LYS A 264 12.81 7.70 -12.18
CA LYS A 264 12.24 8.80 -12.94
C LYS A 264 13.32 9.80 -13.33
N LYS A 265 13.73 9.78 -14.60
CA LYS A 265 14.69 10.76 -15.12
C LYS A 265 14.02 12.13 -15.21
N VAL A 266 14.46 13.07 -14.38
CA VAL A 266 14.02 14.46 -14.44
C VAL A 266 15.04 15.26 -15.23
N VAL A 267 14.66 15.73 -16.42
CA VAL A 267 15.57 16.41 -17.34
C VAL A 267 15.46 17.95 -17.23
N ARG A 268 14.31 18.49 -16.79
CA ARG A 268 14.06 19.94 -16.77
C ARG A 268 13.19 20.35 -15.59
N GLY A 269 13.32 21.61 -15.16
CA GLY A 269 12.44 22.27 -14.19
C GLY A 269 12.94 22.25 -12.74
N LYS A 270 12.04 22.57 -11.80
CA LYS A 270 12.34 22.70 -10.36
C LYS A 270 12.74 21.37 -9.69
N LEU A 271 12.53 20.25 -10.37
CA LEU A 271 12.76 18.89 -9.88
C LEU A 271 14.14 18.34 -10.29
N VAL A 272 14.94 19.12 -11.01
CA VAL A 272 16.30 18.74 -11.40
C VAL A 272 17.15 18.55 -10.14
N ASP A 273 17.95 17.50 -10.14
CA ASP A 273 18.85 17.18 -9.04
C ASP A 273 20.00 18.20 -8.98
N ARG A 274 19.89 19.17 -8.07
CA ARG A 274 20.94 20.17 -7.82
C ARG A 274 22.14 19.62 -7.05
N SER A 275 22.04 18.38 -6.56
CA SER A 275 23.05 17.73 -5.74
C SER A 275 23.81 16.63 -6.48
N GLU A 276 23.72 16.59 -7.80
CA GLU A 276 24.44 15.62 -8.64
C GLU A 276 25.97 15.76 -8.49
N ALA A 277 26.48 16.98 -8.32
CA ALA A 277 27.91 17.29 -8.25
C ALA A 277 28.49 17.39 -6.82
N SER A 278 27.72 17.13 -5.76
CA SER A 278 28.23 17.14 -4.38
C SER A 278 27.42 16.23 -3.45
N VAL A 279 28.12 15.33 -2.78
CA VAL A 279 27.56 14.44 -1.76
C VAL A 279 27.08 15.24 -0.56
N GLU A 280 27.84 16.24 -0.10
CA GLU A 280 27.43 17.06 1.04
C GLU A 280 26.17 17.87 0.75
N MET A 281 26.07 18.42 -0.46
CA MET A 281 24.84 19.08 -0.89
C MET A 281 23.66 18.08 -0.89
N ARG A 282 23.87 16.85 -1.36
CA ARG A 282 22.84 15.80 -1.34
C ARG A 282 22.39 15.48 0.07
N LEU A 283 23.32 15.20 0.98
CA LEU A 283 23.04 14.90 2.38
C LEU A 283 22.31 16.05 3.08
N SER A 284 22.70 17.30 2.79
CA SER A 284 22.01 18.49 3.29
C SER A 284 20.56 18.57 2.78
N ARG A 285 20.32 18.28 1.50
CA ARG A 285 18.97 18.25 0.90
C ARG A 285 18.12 17.11 1.44
N ILE A 286 18.71 15.95 1.68
CA ILE A 286 18.05 14.83 2.36
C ILE A 286 17.62 15.25 3.76
N CYS A 287 18.51 15.86 4.55
CA CYS A 287 18.16 16.37 5.88
C CYS A 287 16.98 17.35 5.83
N LEU A 288 16.99 18.30 4.90
CA LEU A 288 15.87 19.24 4.71
C LEU A 288 14.56 18.50 4.38
N CYS A 289 14.62 17.47 3.52
CA CYS A 289 13.45 16.66 3.18
C CYS A 289 12.89 15.93 4.41
N LEU A 290 13.75 15.32 5.23
CA LEU A 290 13.37 14.58 6.44
C LEU A 290 12.80 15.47 7.54
N GLN A 291 13.32 16.70 7.68
CA GLN A 291 12.78 17.70 8.60
C GLN A 291 11.36 18.12 8.20
N GLN A 292 11.13 18.32 6.90
CA GLN A 292 9.86 18.80 6.40
C GLN A 292 8.81 17.70 6.23
N LYS A 293 9.20 16.46 5.93
CA LYS A 293 8.29 15.41 5.48
C LYS A 293 8.55 14.10 6.21
N LYS A 294 7.73 13.80 7.21
CA LYS A 294 7.77 12.54 7.97
C LYS A 294 7.31 11.35 7.13
N SER A 295 6.51 11.59 6.10
CA SER A 295 6.25 10.58 5.07
C SER A 295 7.50 10.14 4.29
N SER A 296 8.56 10.97 4.22
CA SER A 296 9.88 10.58 3.68
C SER A 296 10.75 9.87 4.72
N VAL A 297 10.55 10.16 6.02
CA VAL A 297 11.22 9.42 7.10
C VAL A 297 10.70 7.98 7.14
N ASP A 298 9.39 7.79 7.01
CA ASP A 298 8.76 6.46 6.96
C ASP A 298 9.28 5.62 5.78
N ASP A 299 9.46 6.26 4.61
CA ASP A 299 10.10 5.63 3.44
C ASP A 299 11.54 5.16 3.73
N ALA A 300 12.28 5.91 4.55
CA ALA A 300 13.67 5.62 4.89
C ALA A 300 13.78 4.50 5.91
N ILE A 301 12.88 4.46 6.91
CA ILE A 301 12.77 3.38 7.89
C ILE A 301 12.44 2.05 7.18
N ARG A 302 11.50 2.05 6.23
CA ARG A 302 11.18 0.85 5.42
C ARG A 302 12.30 0.44 4.46
N GLY A 303 13.13 1.40 4.03
CA GLY A 303 14.23 1.16 3.10
C GLY A 303 13.80 0.87 1.67
N GLY A 304 14.50 -0.05 0.99
CA GLY A 304 14.08 -0.56 -0.32
C GLY A 304 14.19 0.45 -1.47
N VAL A 305 13.12 0.56 -2.28
CA VAL A 305 13.06 1.47 -3.43
C VAL A 305 12.73 2.90 -3.00
N THR A 306 11.91 3.09 -1.97
CA THR A 306 11.50 4.41 -1.51
C THR A 306 12.67 5.21 -0.93
N LEU A 307 13.54 4.56 -0.16
CA LEU A 307 14.80 5.16 0.28
C LEU A 307 15.73 5.47 -0.90
N ALA A 308 15.87 4.55 -1.84
CA ALA A 308 16.72 4.77 -3.01
C ALA A 308 16.25 6.00 -3.83
N LEU A 309 14.94 6.22 -3.96
CA LEU A 309 14.38 7.41 -4.61
C LEU A 309 14.65 8.71 -3.84
N LEU A 310 14.59 8.66 -2.51
CA LEU A 310 14.94 9.80 -1.66
C LEU A 310 16.42 10.18 -1.82
N CYS A 311 17.31 9.19 -1.78
CA CYS A 311 18.75 9.42 -1.91
C CYS A 311 19.14 9.81 -3.34
N ASP A 312 18.49 9.28 -4.37
CA ASP A 312 18.79 9.61 -5.77
C ASP A 312 18.38 11.05 -6.14
N ASN A 313 17.20 11.52 -5.75
CA ASN A 313 16.80 12.90 -5.99
C ASN A 313 15.88 13.42 -4.86
N PRO A 314 16.45 14.05 -3.82
CA PRO A 314 15.69 14.51 -2.67
C PRO A 314 14.66 15.60 -3.04
N GLU A 315 14.95 16.44 -4.03
CA GLU A 315 14.04 17.49 -4.51
C GLU A 315 12.81 16.90 -5.20
N ALA A 316 13.01 15.93 -6.11
CA ALA A 316 11.91 15.25 -6.78
C ALA A 316 11.06 14.43 -5.79
N ARG A 317 11.70 13.78 -4.80
CA ARG A 317 10.95 13.05 -3.77
C ARG A 317 10.13 14.00 -2.90
N SER A 318 10.74 15.10 -2.46
CA SER A 318 10.09 16.15 -1.69
C SER A 318 8.85 16.70 -2.41
N PHE A 319 8.95 17.00 -3.71
CA PHE A 319 7.82 17.48 -4.50
C PHE A 319 6.72 16.44 -4.66
N THR A 320 7.08 15.18 -4.92
CA THR A 320 6.11 14.09 -5.07
C THR A 320 5.29 13.91 -3.79
N LYS A 321 5.95 13.95 -2.62
CA LYS A 321 5.28 13.85 -1.33
C LYS A 321 4.36 15.06 -1.07
N ALA A 322 4.82 16.28 -1.33
CA ALA A 322 3.99 17.47 -1.21
C ALA A 322 2.74 17.42 -2.13
N SER A 323 2.91 16.95 -3.36
CA SER A 323 1.79 16.76 -4.30
C SER A 323 0.78 15.72 -3.77
N ASN A 324 1.27 14.61 -3.21
CA ASN A 324 0.43 13.58 -2.63
C ASN A 324 -0.33 14.09 -1.39
N ASP A 325 0.32 14.88 -0.53
CA ASP A 325 -0.31 15.46 0.65
C ASP A 325 -1.45 16.42 0.26
N MET A 326 -1.25 17.26 -0.76
CA MET A 326 -2.31 18.10 -1.32
C MET A 326 -3.48 17.27 -1.88
N GLY A 327 -3.17 16.18 -2.60
CA GLY A 327 -4.17 15.26 -3.13
C GLY A 327 -4.98 14.59 -2.02
N ASN A 328 -4.31 14.08 -0.98
CA ASN A 328 -4.92 13.46 0.19
C ASN A 328 -5.79 14.43 0.97
N LYS A 329 -5.34 15.68 1.15
CA LYS A 329 -6.15 16.74 1.77
C LYS A 329 -7.45 16.97 1.00
N LYS A 330 -7.37 17.18 -0.32
CA LYS A 330 -8.56 17.36 -1.18
C LYS A 330 -9.48 16.15 -1.16
N ARG A 331 -8.92 14.92 -1.20
CA ARG A 331 -9.71 13.69 -1.08
C ARG A 331 -10.43 13.61 0.26
N GLY A 332 -9.73 13.93 1.36
CA GLY A 332 -10.31 13.96 2.70
C GLY A 332 -11.46 14.96 2.83
N GLU A 333 -11.31 16.17 2.26
CA GLU A 333 -12.36 17.19 2.23
C GLU A 333 -13.60 16.72 1.46
N ARG A 334 -13.41 16.07 0.29
CA ARG A 334 -14.50 15.50 -0.49
C ARG A 334 -15.27 14.42 0.27
N LEU A 335 -14.55 13.48 0.88
CA LEU A 335 -15.16 12.40 1.67
C LEU A 335 -15.93 12.93 2.88
N ARG A 336 -15.45 14.00 3.52
CA ARG A 336 -16.20 14.67 4.59
C ARG A 336 -17.48 15.29 4.07
N ALA A 337 -17.42 16.04 2.98
CA ALA A 337 -18.59 16.69 2.39
C ALA A 337 -19.67 15.68 1.98
N THR A 338 -19.30 14.52 1.43
CA THR A 338 -20.26 13.46 1.13
C THR A 338 -20.83 12.81 2.39
N SER A 339 -19.99 12.52 3.39
CA SER A 339 -20.46 11.93 4.66
C SER A 339 -21.42 12.85 5.42
N THR A 340 -21.19 14.17 5.40
CA THR A 340 -22.08 15.14 6.07
C THR A 340 -23.41 15.26 5.34
N LYS A 341 -23.41 15.22 4.00
CA LYS A 341 -24.64 15.19 3.20
C LYS A 341 -25.45 13.91 3.43
N GLU A 342 -24.77 12.76 3.52
CA GLU A 342 -25.43 11.48 3.81
C GLU A 342 -26.01 11.46 5.22
N ARG A 343 -25.27 11.98 6.21
CA ARG A 343 -25.75 12.13 7.60
C ARG A 343 -26.92 13.12 7.70
N ALA A 344 -26.88 14.24 6.97
CA ALA A 344 -27.99 15.18 6.92
C ALA A 344 -29.24 14.56 6.28
N ARG A 345 -29.08 13.77 5.21
CA ARG A 345 -30.18 13.06 4.56
C ARG A 345 -30.78 11.97 5.46
N LYS A 346 -29.93 11.21 6.18
CA LYS A 346 -30.37 10.23 7.19
C LYS A 346 -31.03 10.88 8.41
N GLY A 347 -30.56 12.05 8.83
CA GLY A 347 -31.16 12.82 9.92
C GLY A 347 -32.52 13.43 9.56
N LEU A 348 -32.69 13.88 8.30
CA LEU A 348 -33.97 14.37 7.78
C LEU A 348 -34.99 13.23 7.60
N GLN A 349 -34.56 12.03 7.21
CA GLN A 349 -35.44 10.85 7.14
C GLN A 349 -35.84 10.31 8.53
N ALA A 350 -35.05 10.55 9.58
CA ALA A 350 -35.39 10.15 10.94
C ALA A 350 -36.35 11.12 11.66
N GLN A 351 -36.66 12.29 11.07
CA GLN A 351 -37.64 13.26 11.59
C GLN A 351 -38.96 13.30 10.79
N GLN A 352 -39.17 12.36 9.87
CA GLN A 352 -40.46 12.11 9.24
C GLN A 352 -40.88 10.65 9.50
N PRO A 353 -41.41 10.35 10.69
CA PRO A 353 -42.56 9.46 10.72
C PRO A 353 -43.62 9.79 11.80
N GLU A 354 -43.72 11.03 12.30
CA GLU A 354 -44.71 11.36 13.35
C GLU A 354 -45.78 12.40 12.95
N ASN A 355 -45.61 13.13 11.84
CA ASN A 355 -46.62 14.12 11.39
C ASN A 355 -47.62 13.60 10.34
N GLU A 356 -47.49 12.37 9.84
CA GLU A 356 -48.49 11.79 8.91
C GLU A 356 -49.58 10.98 9.64
N VAL A 357 -49.51 10.81 10.96
CA VAL A 357 -50.53 10.09 11.74
C VAL A 357 -51.57 11.06 12.34
N GLU A 358 -51.19 12.29 12.71
CA GLU A 358 -52.16 13.29 13.21
C GLU A 358 -53.11 13.82 12.12
N ASP A 359 -52.70 13.85 10.85
CA ASP A 359 -53.59 14.27 9.76
C ASP A 359 -54.57 13.17 9.29
N GLN A 360 -54.33 11.89 9.66
CA GLN A 360 -55.27 10.79 9.37
C GLN A 360 -56.31 10.61 10.50
N GLU A 361 -55.93 10.78 11.77
CA GLU A 361 -56.90 10.74 12.88
C GLU A 361 -57.88 11.94 12.85
N ALA A 362 -57.47 13.09 12.30
CA ALA A 362 -58.36 14.24 12.14
C ALA A 362 -59.38 14.11 10.98
N GLN A 363 -59.15 13.20 10.01
CA GLN A 363 -60.09 12.93 8.92
C GLN A 363 -61.12 11.85 9.29
N GLU A 364 -60.74 10.83 10.08
CA GLU A 364 -61.70 9.80 10.54
C GLU A 364 -62.74 10.36 11.54
N ASP A 365 -62.37 11.36 12.35
CA ASP A 365 -63.32 12.02 13.27
C ASP A 365 -64.33 12.94 12.56
N GLN A 366 -64.05 13.42 11.33
CA GLN A 366 -65.00 14.22 10.55
C GLN A 366 -66.00 13.34 9.78
N GLU A 367 -65.59 12.20 9.23
CA GLU A 367 -66.53 11.27 8.58
C GLU A 367 -67.48 10.62 9.60
N ALA A 368 -67.04 10.37 10.84
CA ALA A 368 -67.90 9.81 11.89
C ALA A 368 -68.98 10.78 12.40
N GLN A 369 -68.79 12.10 12.25
CA GLN A 369 -69.79 13.11 12.64
C GLN A 369 -70.86 13.33 11.57
N GLU A 370 -70.52 13.23 10.29
CA GLU A 370 -71.50 13.37 9.20
C GLU A 370 -72.47 12.17 9.15
N ASP A 371 -72.02 10.95 9.49
CA ASP A 371 -72.89 9.76 9.50
C ASP A 371 -73.90 9.76 10.66
N GLN A 372 -73.60 10.39 11.80
CA GLN A 372 -74.57 10.53 12.91
C GLN A 372 -75.67 11.56 12.58
N GLU A 373 -75.34 12.66 11.90
CA GLU A 373 -76.32 13.70 11.55
C GLU A 373 -77.32 13.24 10.47
N VAL A 374 -76.92 12.30 9.60
CA VAL A 374 -77.80 11.68 8.60
C VAL A 374 -78.75 10.66 9.23
N GLN A 375 -78.31 9.93 10.27
CA GLN A 375 -79.14 8.94 10.96
C GLN A 375 -80.24 9.60 11.81
N GLU A 376 -79.95 10.71 12.48
CA GLU A 376 -80.93 11.45 13.29
C GLU A 376 -82.01 12.13 12.43
N GLN A 377 -81.68 12.54 11.19
CA GLN A 377 -82.66 13.09 10.24
C GLN A 377 -83.57 12.03 9.59
N LEU A 378 -83.16 10.76 9.58
CA LEU A 378 -83.99 9.66 9.07
C LEU A 378 -85.00 9.17 10.11
N GLU A 379 -84.65 9.21 11.40
CA GLU A 379 -85.54 8.76 12.49
C GLU A 379 -86.72 9.73 12.74
N VAL A 380 -86.54 11.03 12.48
CA VAL A 380 -87.63 12.03 12.55
C VAL A 380 -88.68 11.85 11.43
N ARG A 381 -88.37 11.10 10.37
CA ARG A 381 -89.26 10.94 9.22
C ARG A 381 -90.15 9.69 9.26
N GLU A 382 -89.96 8.82 10.26
CA GLU A 382 -90.80 7.62 10.47
C GLU A 382 -91.87 7.78 11.56
N GLU A 383 -91.95 8.96 12.23
CA GLU A 383 -92.96 9.24 13.26
C GLU A 383 -94.07 10.24 12.85
N GLU A 384 -94.17 10.63 11.58
CA GLU A 384 -95.37 11.28 10.99
C GLU A 384 -96.12 10.33 10.06
#